data_AF-A0A8T5LN20-F1
#
_entry.id   AF-A0A8T5LN20-F1
#
_cell.length_a   1.000
_cell.length_b   1.000
_cell.length_c   1.000
_cell.angle_alpha   90.00
_cell.angle_beta   90.00
_cell.angle_gamma   90.00
#
_symmetry.space_group_name_H-M   'P 1'
#
loop_
_entity.id
_entity.type
_entity.pdbx_description
1 polymer ?
#
loop_
_entity_poly.entity_id
_entity_poly.type
_entity_poly.pdbx_seq_one_letter_code
_entity_poly.pdbx_strand_id
1 'polypeptide(L)'
;MSKKRGEPRSKKVDVARSRSKQKKRTKRKILKVKKVKKIERPVKVIKKKLISKKTKKIEKKEKRKIARKKIKKVHKKTRAVKKPGKAQRIKAKSPKTPQHKNKKIFFSIIFALGFLLSLLPFIKVDYFIFSFIGLPLILLSFYSYHYLTSINEKKVFEKKKRKIDYISLFLFVVFLMFTILFFFMHKWFLMIWGFLLIFLTVLFYNYLIRKKANIKKVLIIIAILIFAFVLSTILFTFIKFYQFFNLAVINNYLDGFYKYLKSIANYQTAILLSSIAAAVFLVILIFLKFKRRIKTEEAKKEELVAGEEVVKGIKEIEKNSGKKEVGKIQLRKTRLGETSIDLLYNLLKERGKLDIVQIARIFDITPKQAEEWGKILEKNDLAELHFPLFGGPLLRVIKKQEENKEQLKSVAQQKPKGKTEKDVKIKRELETVKPAEEPKVEEKERKEKIEEKIEKKSLQQLEVESKEVEKQNEEIKEEVKQTEEVNEDEPKEKKETSPTKTDNKNLEKTHKMVGFLAAKESEEQEPPEQPLEEEEKKGQEKEEKEEKNKQVKRTKQTKRNKANKNNNHKKK
;
A
#
# COMPACT_ATOMS: atom_id res chain seq x y z
N MET A 1 -13.33 -72.85 53.56
CA MET A 1 -12.86 -71.91 54.62
C MET A 1 -12.46 -70.62 53.91
N SER A 2 -12.83 -69.39 54.26
CA SER A 2 -13.26 -68.78 55.52
C SER A 2 -14.25 -67.62 55.24
N LYS A 3 -15.22 -67.46 56.14
CA LYS A 3 -16.13 -66.31 56.25
C LYS A 3 -15.38 -65.11 56.86
N LYS A 4 -15.58 -63.90 56.34
CA LYS A 4 -15.39 -62.64 57.11
C LYS A 4 -16.61 -61.72 56.95
N ARG A 5 -17.31 -61.55 58.09
CA ARG A 5 -18.25 -60.46 58.44
C ARG A 5 -17.49 -59.12 58.32
N GLY A 6 -18.01 -57.96 57.92
CA GLY A 6 -19.31 -57.35 58.21
C GLY A 6 -19.10 -56.21 59.21
N GLU A 7 -18.92 -54.96 58.74
CA GLU A 7 -18.97 -53.74 59.57
C GLU A 7 -19.92 -52.70 58.96
N PRO A 8 -20.92 -52.20 59.71
CA PRO A 8 -21.89 -51.22 59.21
C PRO A 8 -21.33 -49.79 59.32
N ARG A 9 -21.06 -49.16 58.16
CA ARG A 9 -20.71 -47.74 58.09
C ARG A 9 -21.85 -46.86 58.63
N SER A 10 -21.47 -45.94 59.51
CA SER A 10 -22.34 -45.20 60.42
C SER A 10 -23.26 -44.19 59.71
N LYS A 11 -24.58 -44.37 59.90
CA LYS A 11 -25.68 -43.48 59.43
C LYS A 11 -25.63 -42.04 59.98
N LYS A 12 -24.66 -41.68 60.84
CA LYS A 12 -24.57 -40.35 61.46
C LYS A 12 -24.02 -39.26 60.54
N VAL A 13 -23.21 -39.61 59.52
CA VAL A 13 -22.58 -38.61 58.63
C VAL A 13 -23.56 -38.04 57.60
N ASP A 14 -24.51 -38.85 57.13
CA ASP A 14 -25.46 -38.41 56.09
C ASP A 14 -26.54 -37.46 56.62
N VAL A 15 -26.93 -37.59 57.89
CA VAL A 15 -27.91 -36.70 58.52
C VAL A 15 -27.32 -35.28 58.70
N ALA A 16 -26.05 -35.15 59.05
CA ALA A 16 -25.38 -33.85 59.17
C ALA A 16 -25.26 -33.13 57.81
N ARG A 17 -25.00 -33.89 56.73
CA ARG A 17 -24.86 -33.35 55.37
C ARG A 17 -26.20 -32.87 54.81
N SER A 18 -27.31 -33.52 55.15
CA SER A 18 -28.65 -33.09 54.73
C SER A 18 -29.11 -31.78 55.39
N ARG A 19 -28.88 -31.63 56.72
CA ARG A 19 -29.25 -30.42 57.47
C ARG A 19 -28.49 -29.17 57.02
N SER A 20 -27.21 -29.29 56.65
CA SER A 20 -26.42 -28.16 56.16
C SER A 20 -26.90 -27.66 54.78
N LYS A 21 -27.32 -28.57 53.89
CA LYS A 21 -27.88 -28.23 52.57
C LYS A 21 -29.25 -27.53 52.71
N GLN A 22 -30.07 -27.96 53.66
CA GLN A 22 -31.38 -27.35 53.91
C GLN A 22 -31.26 -25.92 54.47
N LYS A 23 -30.32 -25.69 55.40
CA LYS A 23 -30.03 -24.36 55.99
C LYS A 23 -29.47 -23.37 54.94
N LYS A 24 -28.68 -23.85 53.97
CA LYS A 24 -28.21 -23.01 52.84
C LYS A 24 -29.36 -22.65 51.88
N ARG A 25 -30.30 -23.57 51.64
CA ARG A 25 -31.48 -23.30 50.77
C ARG A 25 -32.43 -22.26 51.38
N THR A 26 -32.71 -22.33 52.68
CA THR A 26 -33.57 -21.34 53.36
C THR A 26 -32.92 -19.96 53.40
N LYS A 27 -31.61 -19.86 53.70
CA LYS A 27 -30.88 -18.57 53.68
C LYS A 27 -30.90 -17.90 52.30
N ARG A 28 -30.78 -18.68 51.21
CA ARG A 28 -30.89 -18.16 49.83
C ARG A 28 -32.31 -17.67 49.49
N LYS A 29 -33.36 -18.36 49.94
CA LYS A 29 -34.76 -17.91 49.74
C LYS A 29 -35.02 -16.57 50.45
N ILE A 30 -34.57 -16.43 51.70
CA ILE A 30 -34.72 -15.19 52.47
C ILE A 30 -33.98 -14.01 51.81
N LEU A 31 -32.78 -14.23 51.27
CA LEU A 31 -32.01 -13.20 50.57
C LEU A 31 -32.68 -12.73 49.27
N LYS A 32 -33.29 -13.66 48.51
CA LYS A 32 -34.05 -13.31 47.30
C LYS A 32 -35.27 -12.44 47.63
N VAL A 33 -36.04 -12.81 48.66
CA VAL A 33 -37.22 -12.03 49.08
C VAL A 33 -36.83 -10.63 49.58
N LYS A 34 -35.72 -10.49 50.33
CA LYS A 34 -35.20 -9.18 50.76
C LYS A 34 -34.74 -8.31 49.58
N LYS A 35 -34.09 -8.89 48.55
CA LYS A 35 -33.70 -8.14 47.34
C LYS A 35 -34.92 -7.65 46.55
N VAL A 36 -35.95 -8.47 46.38
CA VAL A 36 -37.18 -8.08 45.67
C VAL A 36 -37.90 -6.95 46.41
N LYS A 37 -38.09 -7.05 47.74
CA LYS A 37 -38.70 -5.97 48.54
C LYS A 37 -37.89 -4.65 48.52
N LYS A 38 -36.57 -4.71 48.40
CA LYS A 38 -35.71 -3.52 48.30
C LYS A 38 -35.89 -2.77 46.97
N ILE A 39 -36.29 -3.48 45.90
CA ILE A 39 -36.51 -2.91 44.56
C ILE A 39 -37.95 -2.39 44.38
N GLU A 40 -38.95 -2.97 45.04
CA GLU A 40 -40.34 -2.51 44.89
C GLU A 40 -40.63 -1.13 45.50
N ARG A 41 -39.92 -0.76 46.58
CA ARG A 41 -40.11 0.54 47.26
C ARG A 41 -39.81 1.75 46.36
N PRO A 42 -38.66 1.84 45.64
CA PRO A 42 -38.40 2.98 44.77
C PRO A 42 -39.36 3.06 43.58
N VAL A 43 -39.87 1.93 43.07
CA VAL A 43 -40.80 1.92 41.92
C VAL A 43 -42.15 2.56 42.27
N LYS A 44 -42.70 2.32 43.47
CA LYS A 44 -43.95 2.96 43.92
C LYS A 44 -43.79 4.48 44.07
N VAL A 45 -42.64 4.95 44.57
CA VAL A 45 -42.35 6.38 44.73
C VAL A 45 -42.21 7.08 43.37
N ILE A 46 -41.53 6.44 42.41
CA ILE A 46 -41.38 6.98 41.04
C ILE A 46 -42.74 7.06 40.34
N LYS A 47 -43.61 6.04 40.50
CA LYS A 47 -44.94 6.02 39.88
C LYS A 47 -45.83 7.16 40.41
N LYS A 48 -45.84 7.41 41.73
CA LYS A 48 -46.56 8.56 42.32
C LYS A 48 -46.04 9.92 41.81
N LYS A 49 -44.72 10.08 41.67
CA LYS A 49 -44.09 11.33 41.18
C LYS A 49 -44.38 11.59 39.69
N LEU A 50 -44.55 10.53 38.89
CA LEU A 50 -44.95 10.65 37.48
C LEU A 50 -46.42 11.05 37.33
N ILE A 51 -47.31 10.47 38.14
CA ILE A 51 -48.74 10.81 38.13
C ILE A 51 -48.95 12.28 38.52
N SER A 52 -48.30 12.77 39.57
CA SER A 52 -48.43 14.17 39.99
C SER A 52 -47.86 15.18 38.98
N LYS A 53 -46.82 14.82 38.23
CA LYS A 53 -46.32 15.65 37.12
C LYS A 53 -47.30 15.69 35.93
N LYS A 54 -48.00 14.59 35.67
CA LYS A 54 -48.97 14.50 34.57
C LYS A 54 -50.20 15.35 34.85
N THR A 55 -50.73 15.32 36.08
CA THR A 55 -51.88 16.14 36.50
C THR A 55 -51.57 17.64 36.43
N LYS A 56 -50.44 18.09 37.00
CA LYS A 56 -50.01 19.50 36.92
C LYS A 56 -49.85 20.01 35.47
N LYS A 57 -49.42 19.15 34.54
CA LYS A 57 -49.27 19.50 33.12
C LYS A 57 -50.61 19.63 32.39
N ILE A 58 -51.61 18.85 32.79
CA ILE A 58 -52.99 18.93 32.26
C ILE A 58 -53.64 20.24 32.73
N GLU A 59 -53.57 20.54 34.02
CA GLU A 59 -54.12 21.76 34.62
C GLU A 59 -53.53 23.03 33.97
N LYS A 60 -52.21 23.07 33.75
CA LYS A 60 -51.53 24.19 33.06
C LYS A 60 -51.98 24.36 31.60
N LYS A 61 -52.34 23.27 30.90
CA LYS A 61 -52.85 23.34 29.53
C LYS A 61 -54.28 23.91 29.49
N GLU A 62 -55.12 23.56 30.45
CA GLU A 62 -56.48 24.11 30.54
C GLU A 62 -56.47 25.60 30.86
N LYS A 63 -55.67 26.04 31.84
CA LYS A 63 -55.48 27.48 32.14
C LYS A 63 -55.05 28.28 30.90
N ARG A 64 -54.17 27.73 30.06
CA ARG A 64 -53.76 28.35 28.79
C ARG A 64 -54.86 28.38 27.72
N LYS A 65 -55.71 27.35 27.64
CA LYS A 65 -56.86 27.34 26.73
C LYS A 65 -57.88 28.41 27.12
N ILE A 66 -58.14 28.57 28.42
CA ILE A 66 -59.06 29.59 28.95
C ILE A 66 -58.51 31.00 28.66
N ALA A 67 -57.21 31.25 28.90
CA ALA A 67 -56.58 32.54 28.59
C ALA A 67 -56.65 32.91 27.10
N ARG A 68 -56.42 31.95 26.19
CA ARG A 68 -56.52 32.18 24.73
C ARG A 68 -57.94 32.51 24.28
N LYS A 69 -58.97 31.91 24.92
CA LYS A 69 -60.37 32.25 24.64
C LYS A 69 -60.72 33.68 25.07
N LYS A 70 -60.17 34.15 26.21
CA LYS A 70 -60.34 35.55 26.66
C LYS A 70 -59.70 36.55 25.69
N ILE A 71 -58.47 36.32 25.24
CA ILE A 71 -57.75 37.23 24.32
C ILE A 71 -58.45 37.34 22.95
N LYS A 72 -58.97 36.22 22.40
CA LYS A 72 -59.72 36.25 21.13
C LYS A 72 -61.03 37.07 21.22
N LYS A 73 -61.70 37.10 22.37
CA LYS A 73 -62.91 37.93 22.57
C LYS A 73 -62.56 39.43 22.58
N VAL A 74 -61.42 39.81 23.16
CA VAL A 74 -60.97 41.22 23.20
C VAL A 74 -60.60 41.74 21.81
N HIS A 75 -59.87 40.96 21.00
CA HIS A 75 -59.49 41.37 19.64
C HIS A 75 -60.63 41.41 18.62
N LYS A 76 -61.76 40.73 18.86
CA LYS A 76 -62.92 40.82 17.97
C LYS A 76 -63.70 42.13 18.17
N LYS A 77 -63.56 42.80 19.33
CA LYS A 77 -64.26 44.04 19.67
C LYS A 77 -63.59 45.31 19.13
N THR A 78 -62.29 45.25 18.76
CA THR A 78 -61.52 46.44 18.33
C THR A 78 -61.38 46.61 16.80
N ARG A 79 -61.99 45.74 15.97
CA ARG A 79 -61.88 45.81 14.50
C ARG A 79 -63.09 46.41 13.77
N ALA A 80 -64.07 46.97 14.49
CA ALA A 80 -65.31 47.47 13.88
C ALA A 80 -65.27 48.95 13.45
N VAL A 81 -64.17 49.70 13.66
CA VAL A 81 -64.16 51.15 13.40
C VAL A 81 -62.93 51.55 12.58
N LYS A 82 -63.11 51.64 11.25
CA LYS A 82 -62.50 52.65 10.33
C LYS A 82 -62.62 52.16 8.88
N LYS A 83 -63.58 52.73 8.14
CA LYS A 83 -63.58 52.75 6.67
C LYS A 83 -62.99 54.10 6.21
N PRO A 84 -61.91 54.13 5.41
CA PRO A 84 -61.51 55.35 4.71
C PRO A 84 -62.16 55.41 3.31
N GLY A 85 -62.54 56.64 2.94
CA GLY A 85 -63.35 56.99 1.78
C GLY A 85 -62.66 56.86 0.42
N LYS A 86 -63.52 56.83 -0.61
CA LYS A 86 -63.19 56.75 -2.04
C LYS A 86 -62.60 58.09 -2.49
N ALA A 87 -61.37 58.09 -2.99
CA ALA A 87 -60.79 59.20 -3.76
C ALA A 87 -60.52 58.74 -5.20
N GLN A 88 -61.15 59.43 -6.15
CA GLN A 88 -60.97 59.24 -7.60
C GLN A 88 -59.53 59.58 -7.99
N ARG A 89 -58.87 58.65 -8.68
CA ARG A 89 -57.48 58.78 -9.12
C ARG A 89 -57.43 58.91 -10.64
N ILE A 90 -57.00 60.09 -11.07
CA ILE A 90 -56.80 60.51 -12.47
C ILE A 90 -55.79 59.58 -13.17
N LYS A 91 -56.16 59.08 -14.36
CA LYS A 91 -55.34 58.19 -15.20
C LYS A 91 -54.35 59.01 -16.03
N ALA A 92 -53.09 59.05 -15.62
CA ALA A 92 -51.99 59.49 -16.48
C ALA A 92 -51.44 58.31 -17.29
N LYS A 93 -51.55 58.39 -18.63
CA LYS A 93 -50.93 57.44 -19.58
C LYS A 93 -49.41 57.65 -19.57
N SER A 94 -48.65 56.69 -19.02
CA SER A 94 -47.18 56.70 -19.09
C SER A 94 -46.70 56.16 -20.45
N PRO A 95 -45.68 56.78 -21.08
CA PRO A 95 -45.14 56.35 -22.37
C PRO A 95 -44.47 54.98 -22.27
N LYS A 96 -44.83 54.07 -23.19
CA LYS A 96 -44.23 52.74 -23.33
C LYS A 96 -42.89 52.88 -24.05
N THR A 97 -41.78 52.80 -23.34
CA THR A 97 -40.45 52.71 -23.95
C THR A 97 -40.09 51.26 -24.30
N PRO A 98 -39.56 50.97 -25.50
CA PRO A 98 -39.36 49.61 -26.03
C PRO A 98 -38.16 48.82 -25.45
N GLN A 99 -37.45 49.32 -24.44
CA GLN A 99 -36.15 48.76 -23.98
C GLN A 99 -36.22 47.40 -23.26
N HIS A 100 -37.40 46.84 -22.98
CA HIS A 100 -37.51 45.63 -22.13
C HIS A 100 -37.31 44.31 -22.90
N LYS A 101 -37.50 44.28 -24.22
CA LYS A 101 -37.41 43.03 -25.01
C LYS A 101 -35.97 42.47 -25.08
N ASN A 102 -34.97 43.33 -25.23
CA ASN A 102 -33.59 42.90 -25.47
C ASN A 102 -32.94 42.23 -24.25
N LYS A 103 -33.38 42.59 -23.03
CA LYS A 103 -32.83 42.02 -21.79
C LYS A 103 -33.21 40.55 -21.63
N LYS A 104 -34.41 40.13 -22.03
CA LYS A 104 -34.84 38.72 -21.93
C LYS A 104 -34.01 37.80 -22.83
N ILE A 105 -33.70 38.26 -24.04
CA ILE A 105 -32.89 37.52 -25.00
C ILE A 105 -31.48 37.28 -24.45
N PHE A 106 -30.89 38.29 -23.81
CA PHE A 106 -29.56 38.19 -23.21
C PHE A 106 -29.46 37.08 -22.15
N PHE A 107 -30.42 36.96 -21.23
CA PHE A 107 -30.40 35.89 -20.21
C PHE A 107 -30.62 34.51 -20.80
N SER A 108 -31.45 34.40 -21.85
CA SER A 108 -31.64 33.13 -22.55
C SER A 108 -30.34 32.64 -23.19
N ILE A 109 -29.53 33.54 -23.74
CA ILE A 109 -28.23 33.20 -24.33
C ILE A 109 -27.24 32.75 -23.25
N ILE A 110 -27.14 33.47 -22.13
CA ILE A 110 -26.25 33.10 -21.00
C ILE A 110 -26.67 31.74 -20.42
N PHE A 111 -27.97 31.49 -20.30
CA PHE A 111 -28.49 30.21 -19.83
C PHE A 111 -28.13 29.07 -20.79
N ALA A 112 -28.36 29.25 -22.09
CA ALA A 112 -28.03 28.26 -23.10
C ALA A 112 -26.52 27.95 -23.14
N LEU A 113 -25.67 28.97 -23.01
CA LEU A 113 -24.22 28.81 -22.95
C LEU A 113 -23.77 28.04 -21.70
N GLY A 114 -24.30 28.41 -20.52
CA GLY A 114 -24.02 27.70 -19.28
C GLY A 114 -24.49 26.24 -19.32
N PHE A 115 -25.64 25.99 -19.94
CA PHE A 115 -26.16 24.63 -20.15
C PHE A 115 -25.27 23.82 -21.10
N LEU A 116 -24.84 24.38 -22.23
CA LEU A 116 -23.94 23.72 -23.16
C LEU A 116 -22.58 23.38 -22.49
N LEU A 117 -22.01 24.31 -21.74
CA LEU A 117 -20.77 24.09 -20.97
C LEU A 117 -20.93 23.01 -19.91
N SER A 118 -22.12 22.90 -19.29
CA SER A 118 -22.41 21.85 -18.31
C SER A 118 -22.51 20.45 -18.92
N LEU A 119 -22.81 20.34 -20.22
CA LEU A 119 -22.91 19.06 -20.94
C LEU A 119 -21.58 18.52 -21.48
N LEU A 120 -20.55 19.37 -21.63
CA LEU A 120 -19.24 18.96 -22.15
C LEU A 120 -18.56 17.79 -21.41
N PRO A 121 -18.67 17.62 -20.08
CA PRO A 121 -18.05 16.48 -19.39
C PRO A 121 -18.64 15.12 -19.74
N PHE A 122 -19.85 15.07 -20.33
CA PHE A 122 -20.43 13.83 -20.81
C PHE A 122 -19.75 13.31 -22.08
N ILE A 123 -19.02 14.17 -22.79
CA ILE A 123 -18.31 13.82 -24.03
C ILE A 123 -16.89 13.32 -23.71
N LYS A 124 -16.16 13.99 -22.80
CA LYS A 124 -14.88 13.52 -22.27
C LYS A 124 -14.71 13.91 -20.80
N VAL A 125 -14.14 13.00 -20.01
CA VAL A 125 -13.94 13.16 -18.56
C VAL A 125 -13.08 14.38 -18.22
N ASP A 126 -12.12 14.73 -19.07
CA ASP A 126 -11.18 15.84 -18.83
C ASP A 126 -11.81 17.24 -18.93
N TYR A 127 -13.02 17.34 -19.49
CA TYR A 127 -13.75 18.61 -19.61
C TYR A 127 -14.54 19.00 -18.36
N PHE A 128 -14.24 18.38 -17.21
CA PHE A 128 -14.94 18.62 -15.95
C PHE A 128 -14.90 20.10 -15.50
N ILE A 129 -13.82 20.81 -15.84
CA ILE A 129 -13.63 22.25 -15.57
C ILE A 129 -14.77 23.09 -16.21
N PHE A 130 -15.24 22.70 -17.39
CA PHE A 130 -16.31 23.43 -18.07
C PHE A 130 -17.67 23.29 -17.37
N SER A 131 -17.91 22.17 -16.68
CA SER A 131 -19.10 22.01 -15.84
C SER A 131 -19.09 22.93 -14.62
N PHE A 132 -17.90 23.14 -14.03
CA PHE A 132 -17.74 24.08 -12.92
C PHE A 132 -17.97 25.53 -13.33
N ILE A 133 -17.77 25.88 -14.60
CA ILE A 133 -18.08 27.22 -15.14
C ILE A 133 -19.55 27.29 -15.57
N GLY A 134 -20.09 26.23 -16.18
CA GLY A 134 -21.46 26.19 -16.71
C GLY A 134 -22.55 26.29 -15.64
N LEU A 135 -22.42 25.57 -14.52
CA LEU A 135 -23.41 25.56 -13.44
C LEU A 135 -23.61 26.94 -12.76
N PRO A 136 -22.54 27.66 -12.37
CA PRO A 136 -22.65 29.04 -11.88
C PRO A 136 -23.25 29.99 -12.92
N LEU A 137 -22.93 29.84 -14.21
CA LEU A 137 -23.53 30.65 -15.27
C LEU A 137 -25.05 30.43 -15.37
N ILE A 138 -25.51 29.19 -15.27
CA ILE A 138 -26.94 28.85 -15.25
C ILE A 138 -27.63 29.50 -14.04
N LEU A 139 -27.04 29.36 -12.85
CA LEU A 139 -27.59 29.93 -11.61
C LEU A 139 -27.60 31.46 -11.65
N LEU A 140 -26.54 32.08 -12.17
CA LEU A 140 -26.45 33.52 -12.34
C LEU A 140 -27.51 34.02 -13.33
N SER A 141 -27.77 33.27 -14.40
CA SER A 141 -28.83 33.59 -15.35
C SER A 141 -30.21 33.53 -14.69
N PHE A 142 -30.52 32.46 -13.93
CA PHE A 142 -31.78 32.36 -13.19
C PHE A 142 -31.94 33.46 -12.14
N TYR A 143 -30.90 33.74 -11.37
CA TYR A 143 -30.92 34.79 -10.35
C TYR A 143 -31.17 36.15 -10.99
N SER A 144 -30.47 36.46 -12.09
CA SER A 144 -30.63 37.73 -12.79
C SER A 144 -32.00 37.86 -13.45
N TYR A 145 -32.52 36.77 -14.03
CA TYR A 145 -33.87 36.72 -14.60
C TYR A 145 -34.92 36.99 -13.53
N HIS A 146 -34.85 36.30 -12.38
CA HIS A 146 -35.80 36.47 -11.27
C HIS A 146 -35.68 37.86 -10.63
N TYR A 147 -34.46 38.38 -10.51
CA TYR A 147 -34.24 39.74 -10.02
C TYR A 147 -34.91 40.77 -10.93
N LEU A 148 -34.76 40.65 -12.24
CA LEU A 148 -35.38 41.56 -13.21
C LEU A 148 -36.90 41.45 -13.28
N THR A 149 -37.47 40.23 -13.23
CA THR A 149 -38.93 40.07 -13.16
C THR A 149 -39.48 40.67 -11.87
N SER A 150 -38.79 40.50 -10.74
CA SER A 150 -39.21 41.07 -9.45
C SER A 150 -39.18 42.61 -9.41
N ILE A 151 -38.31 43.27 -10.20
CA ILE A 151 -38.25 44.73 -10.28
C ILE A 151 -39.47 45.31 -11.01
N ASN A 152 -39.96 44.62 -12.04
CA ASN A 152 -41.12 45.08 -12.80
C ASN A 152 -42.42 45.01 -11.99
N GLU A 153 -42.53 44.08 -11.04
CA GLU A 153 -43.71 43.94 -10.19
C GLU A 153 -43.75 44.92 -9.00
N LYS A 154 -42.69 45.72 -8.77
CA LYS A 154 -42.59 46.66 -7.62
C LYS A 154 -43.53 47.87 -7.65
N LYS A 155 -44.56 47.90 -8.50
CA LYS A 155 -45.61 48.94 -8.38
C LYS A 155 -46.68 48.62 -7.33
N VAL A 156 -46.71 47.43 -6.72
CA VAL A 156 -47.70 47.16 -5.66
C VAL A 156 -47.12 46.25 -4.57
N PHE A 157 -47.30 46.65 -3.31
CA PHE A 157 -47.06 45.90 -2.05
C PHE A 157 -45.66 45.87 -1.40
N GLU A 158 -45.57 46.74 -0.38
CA GLU A 158 -44.85 46.66 0.91
C GLU A 158 -43.39 46.18 0.92
N LYS A 159 -42.52 47.16 1.17
CA LYS A 159 -41.07 47.15 0.89
C LYS A 159 -40.17 46.59 1.99
N LYS A 160 -40.68 46.08 3.13
CA LYS A 160 -39.83 45.86 4.32
C LYS A 160 -39.60 44.40 4.76
N LYS A 161 -40.35 43.41 4.25
CA LYS A 161 -40.24 42.01 4.74
C LYS A 161 -39.53 41.01 3.81
N ARG A 162 -39.23 41.38 2.55
CA ARG A 162 -38.70 40.44 1.53
C ARG A 162 -37.18 40.42 1.35
N LYS A 163 -36.40 41.28 2.03
CA LYS A 163 -34.92 41.31 1.85
C LYS A 163 -34.20 40.10 2.48
N ILE A 164 -34.79 39.48 3.50
CA ILE A 164 -34.18 38.35 4.22
C ILE A 164 -34.27 37.03 3.41
N ASP A 165 -35.28 36.91 2.54
CA ASP A 165 -35.50 35.70 1.75
C ASP A 165 -34.47 35.54 0.62
N TYR A 166 -33.97 36.63 0.04
CA TYR A 166 -32.98 36.56 -1.05
C TYR A 166 -31.57 36.21 -0.56
N ILE A 167 -31.17 36.70 0.62
CA ILE A 167 -29.87 36.36 1.21
C ILE A 167 -29.86 34.90 1.66
N SER A 168 -30.96 34.42 2.24
CA SER A 168 -31.09 33.00 2.62
C SER A 168 -31.17 32.08 1.39
N LEU A 169 -31.86 32.49 0.32
CA LEU A 169 -31.86 31.76 -0.95
C LEU A 169 -30.47 31.73 -1.58
N PHE A 170 -29.75 32.85 -1.58
CA PHE A 170 -28.38 32.92 -2.11
C PHE A 170 -27.42 32.04 -1.32
N LEU A 171 -27.44 32.12 0.02
CA LEU A 171 -26.65 31.25 0.88
C LEU A 171 -27.01 29.77 0.71
N PHE A 172 -28.29 29.46 0.50
CA PHE A 172 -28.75 28.10 0.21
C PHE A 172 -28.21 27.60 -1.13
N VAL A 173 -28.21 28.42 -2.18
CA VAL A 173 -27.66 28.08 -3.50
C VAL A 173 -26.13 27.91 -3.44
N VAL A 174 -25.42 28.77 -2.71
CA VAL A 174 -23.97 28.64 -2.49
C VAL A 174 -23.66 27.36 -1.70
N PHE A 175 -24.45 27.04 -0.67
CA PHE A 175 -24.32 25.80 0.09
C PHE A 175 -24.65 24.56 -0.77
N LEU A 176 -25.66 24.64 -1.63
CA LEU A 176 -26.01 23.58 -2.59
C LEU A 176 -24.86 23.37 -3.60
N MET A 177 -24.28 24.46 -4.11
CA MET A 177 -23.12 24.40 -5.00
C MET A 177 -21.91 23.77 -4.30
N PHE A 178 -21.60 24.18 -3.07
CA PHE A 178 -20.50 23.59 -2.29
C PHE A 178 -20.75 22.11 -1.98
N THR A 179 -21.98 21.73 -1.64
CA THR A 179 -22.31 20.32 -1.40
C THR A 179 -22.23 19.49 -2.67
N ILE A 180 -22.63 20.01 -3.84
CA ILE A 180 -22.45 19.35 -5.14
C ILE A 180 -20.97 19.24 -5.53
N LEU A 181 -20.19 20.32 -5.37
CA LEU A 181 -18.72 20.33 -5.56
C LEU A 181 -18.03 19.30 -4.68
N PHE A 182 -18.42 19.22 -3.40
CA PHE A 182 -17.90 18.26 -2.43
C PHE A 182 -18.35 16.82 -2.74
N PHE A 183 -19.55 16.65 -3.30
CA PHE A 183 -20.08 15.36 -3.77
C PHE A 183 -19.27 14.77 -4.93
N PHE A 184 -18.81 15.62 -5.84
CA PHE A 184 -18.09 15.19 -7.03
C PHE A 184 -16.65 14.71 -6.76
N MET A 185 -16.06 15.09 -5.62
CA MET A 185 -14.68 14.71 -5.24
C MET A 185 -14.58 13.32 -4.57
N HIS A 186 -15.66 12.76 -4.02
CA HIS A 186 -15.62 11.49 -3.26
C HIS A 186 -16.88 10.64 -3.47
N LYS A 187 -17.05 10.19 -4.73
CA LYS A 187 -18.32 9.88 -5.40
C LYS A 187 -19.28 8.82 -4.82
N TRP A 188 -18.91 7.99 -3.84
CA TRP A 188 -19.85 6.95 -3.34
C TRP A 188 -20.07 7.01 -1.83
N PHE A 189 -19.01 7.26 -1.06
CA PHE A 189 -19.10 7.30 0.39
C PHE A 189 -19.96 8.47 0.90
N LEU A 190 -19.83 9.63 0.25
CA LEU A 190 -20.62 10.82 0.59
C LEU A 190 -22.07 10.74 0.10
N MET A 191 -22.35 9.96 -0.93
CA MET A 191 -23.72 9.76 -1.39
C MET A 191 -24.53 8.97 -0.35
N ILE A 192 -23.94 7.89 0.18
CA ILE A 192 -24.52 7.11 1.28
C ILE A 192 -24.66 7.97 2.54
N TRP A 193 -23.64 8.75 2.87
CA TRP A 193 -23.68 9.65 4.04
C TRP A 193 -24.69 10.79 3.88
N GLY A 194 -24.80 11.39 2.71
CA GLY A 194 -25.76 12.45 2.40
C GLY A 194 -27.19 11.94 2.48
N PHE A 195 -27.48 10.79 1.90
CA PHE A 195 -28.77 10.11 2.05
C PHE A 195 -29.08 9.78 3.51
N LEU A 196 -28.09 9.30 4.27
CA LEU A 196 -28.24 9.01 5.69
C LEU A 196 -28.54 10.27 6.49
N LEU A 197 -27.90 11.41 6.17
CA LEU A 197 -28.12 12.71 6.83
C LEU A 197 -29.51 13.27 6.52
N ILE A 198 -29.95 13.20 5.26
CA ILE A 198 -31.31 13.57 4.85
C ILE A 198 -32.34 12.68 5.55
N PHE A 199 -32.09 11.37 5.61
CA PHE A 199 -32.98 10.44 6.30
C PHE A 199 -33.04 10.69 7.81
N LEU A 200 -31.89 10.92 8.45
CA LEU A 200 -31.79 11.26 9.88
C LEU A 200 -32.49 12.59 10.19
N THR A 201 -32.33 13.61 9.34
CA THR A 201 -33.00 14.90 9.53
C THR A 201 -34.52 14.78 9.40
N VAL A 202 -35.03 13.97 8.45
CA VAL A 202 -36.46 13.67 8.31
C VAL A 202 -37.00 12.90 9.53
N LEU A 203 -36.29 11.86 9.99
CA LEU A 203 -36.65 11.11 11.19
C LEU A 203 -36.66 12.00 12.44
N PHE A 204 -35.67 12.88 12.57
CA PHE A 204 -35.53 13.79 13.69
C PHE A 204 -36.62 14.87 13.67
N TYR A 205 -36.95 15.40 12.50
CA TYR A 205 -38.05 16.34 12.29
C TYR A 205 -39.40 15.72 12.70
N ASN A 206 -39.67 14.49 12.24
CA ASN A 206 -40.87 13.75 12.62
C ASN A 206 -40.92 13.43 14.14
N TYR A 207 -39.77 13.11 14.74
CA TYR A 207 -39.65 12.88 16.18
C TYR A 207 -39.97 14.14 17.00
N LEU A 208 -39.46 15.30 16.56
CA LEU A 208 -39.71 16.60 17.18
C LEU A 208 -41.18 16.98 17.19
N ILE A 209 -41.86 16.79 16.05
CA ILE A 209 -43.28 17.08 15.90
C ILE A 209 -44.13 16.19 16.83
N ARG A 210 -43.86 14.89 16.88
CA ARG A 210 -44.68 13.94 17.66
C ARG A 210 -44.56 14.13 19.16
N LYS A 211 -43.37 14.38 19.71
CA LYS A 211 -43.15 14.22 21.16
C LYS A 211 -43.29 15.47 22.02
N LYS A 212 -43.44 16.68 21.46
CA LYS A 212 -43.31 17.95 22.22
C LYS A 212 -42.11 17.90 23.19
N ALA A 213 -40.97 17.43 22.66
CA ALA A 213 -39.79 17.17 23.46
C ALA A 213 -39.26 18.48 24.08
N ASN A 214 -38.61 18.37 25.24
CA ASN A 214 -37.92 19.50 25.84
C ASN A 214 -36.76 19.92 24.93
N ILE A 215 -36.80 21.17 24.46
CA ILE A 215 -35.82 21.77 23.55
C ILE A 215 -34.37 21.53 24.01
N LYS A 216 -34.10 21.57 25.33
CA LYS A 216 -32.78 21.28 25.89
C LYS A 216 -32.24 19.88 25.56
N LYS A 217 -33.10 18.85 25.59
CA LYS A 217 -32.67 17.47 25.25
C LYS A 217 -32.38 17.32 23.76
N VAL A 218 -33.12 18.05 22.93
CA VAL A 218 -32.94 18.07 21.47
C VAL A 218 -31.59 18.70 21.13
N LEU A 219 -31.26 19.83 21.75
CA LEU A 219 -29.97 20.50 21.58
C LEU A 219 -28.79 19.60 21.96
N ILE A 220 -28.88 18.84 23.06
CA ILE A 220 -27.82 17.89 23.46
C ILE A 220 -27.63 16.79 22.40
N ILE A 221 -28.72 16.23 21.86
CA ILE A 221 -28.62 15.19 20.82
C ILE A 221 -28.00 15.77 19.53
N ILE A 222 -28.37 16.98 19.14
CA ILE A 222 -27.78 17.67 17.99
C ILE A 222 -26.28 17.90 18.23
N ALA A 223 -25.87 18.36 19.41
CA ALA A 223 -24.46 18.56 19.75
C ALA A 223 -23.65 17.26 19.67
N ILE A 224 -24.21 16.14 20.16
CA ILE A 224 -23.57 14.82 20.07
C ILE A 224 -23.44 14.38 18.60
N LEU A 225 -24.47 14.60 17.77
CA LEU A 225 -24.43 14.27 16.34
C LEU A 225 -23.39 15.10 15.59
N ILE A 226 -23.29 16.40 15.88
CA ILE A 226 -22.27 17.27 15.28
C ILE A 226 -20.88 16.80 15.71
N PHE A 227 -20.67 16.50 16.99
CA PHE A 227 -19.40 16.00 17.49
C PHE A 227 -19.00 14.68 16.83
N ALA A 228 -19.94 13.73 16.71
CA ALA A 228 -19.71 12.46 16.02
C ALA A 228 -19.39 12.66 14.54
N PHE A 229 -20.03 13.63 13.88
CA PHE A 229 -19.72 13.99 12.50
C PHE A 229 -18.30 14.53 12.36
N VAL A 230 -17.91 15.49 13.20
CA VAL A 230 -16.55 16.06 13.21
C VAL A 230 -15.50 14.96 13.45
N LEU A 231 -15.73 14.08 14.43
CA LEU A 231 -14.82 12.97 14.72
C LEU A 231 -14.70 12.00 13.52
N SER A 232 -15.83 11.69 12.85
CA SER A 232 -15.83 10.86 11.66
C SER A 232 -15.07 11.52 10.49
N THR A 233 -15.17 12.83 10.32
CA THR A 233 -14.43 13.55 9.28
C THR A 233 -12.93 13.53 9.53
N ILE A 234 -12.50 13.71 10.79
CA ILE A 234 -11.09 13.64 11.19
C ILE A 234 -10.54 12.23 10.93
N LEU A 235 -11.27 11.20 11.34
CA LEU A 235 -10.85 9.81 11.13
C LEU A 235 -10.71 9.48 9.63
N PHE A 236 -11.65 9.95 8.82
CA PHE A 236 -11.62 9.75 7.37
C PHE A 236 -10.44 10.48 6.71
N THR A 237 -10.12 11.70 7.14
CA THR A 237 -8.92 12.40 6.66
C THR A 237 -7.63 11.67 7.04
N PHE A 238 -7.54 11.08 8.24
CA PHE A 238 -6.40 10.26 8.64
C PHE A 238 -6.24 9.01 7.76
N ILE A 239 -7.35 8.31 7.45
CA ILE A 239 -7.32 7.14 6.56
C ILE A 239 -6.84 7.53 5.17
N LYS A 240 -7.30 8.67 4.63
CA LYS A 240 -6.87 9.17 3.32
C LYS A 240 -5.41 9.58 3.31
N PHE A 241 -4.95 10.23 4.36
CA PHE A 241 -3.55 10.58 4.53
C PHE A 241 -2.66 9.33 4.59
N TYR A 242 -3.08 8.31 5.34
CA TYR A 242 -2.38 7.02 5.40
C TYR A 242 -2.32 6.31 4.04
N GLN A 243 -3.43 6.29 3.29
CA GLN A 243 -3.46 5.76 1.93
C GLN A 243 -2.51 6.51 0.99
N PHE A 244 -2.52 7.84 1.05
CA PHE A 244 -1.63 8.69 0.26
C PHE A 244 -0.16 8.44 0.60
N PHE A 245 0.16 8.35 1.89
CA PHE A 245 1.52 8.06 2.36
C PHE A 245 2.00 6.69 1.87
N ASN A 246 1.18 5.64 2.00
CA ASN A 246 1.52 4.31 1.48
C ASN A 246 1.71 4.31 -0.03
N LEU A 247 0.86 5.03 -0.79
CA LEU A 247 1.03 5.18 -2.24
C LEU A 247 2.33 5.93 -2.60
N ALA A 248 2.68 6.98 -1.87
CA ALA A 248 3.92 7.71 -2.07
C ALA A 248 5.15 6.82 -1.79
N VAL A 249 5.12 6.05 -0.69
CA VAL A 249 6.17 5.09 -0.34
C VAL A 249 6.30 4.01 -1.41
N ILE A 250 5.19 3.42 -1.85
CA ILE A 250 5.17 2.40 -2.91
C ILE A 250 5.70 2.97 -4.22
N ASN A 251 5.30 4.18 -4.61
CA ASN A 251 5.78 4.80 -5.84
C ASN A 251 7.28 5.11 -5.80
N ASN A 252 7.79 5.59 -4.66
CA ASN A 252 9.22 5.82 -4.48
C ASN A 252 10.00 4.49 -4.53
N TYR A 253 9.46 3.43 -3.91
CA TYR A 253 10.06 2.10 -3.97
C TYR A 253 10.06 1.52 -5.39
N LEU A 254 8.95 1.69 -6.12
CA LEU A 254 8.83 1.26 -7.51
C LEU A 254 9.76 2.04 -8.45
N ASP A 255 9.95 3.34 -8.25
CA ASP A 255 10.90 4.15 -9.04
C ASP A 255 12.35 3.69 -8.78
N GLY A 256 12.71 3.45 -7.51
CA GLY A 256 14.00 2.86 -7.15
C GLY A 256 14.21 1.48 -7.78
N PHE A 257 13.20 0.62 -7.70
CA PHE A 257 13.22 -0.72 -8.30
C PHE A 257 13.31 -0.68 -9.83
N TYR A 258 12.60 0.25 -10.48
CA TYR A 258 12.67 0.43 -11.93
C TYR A 258 14.06 0.90 -12.38
N LYS A 259 14.69 1.83 -11.64
CA LYS A 259 16.08 2.24 -11.88
C LYS A 259 17.05 1.06 -11.72
N TYR A 260 16.85 0.24 -10.69
CA TYR A 260 17.64 -0.98 -10.47
C TYR A 260 17.50 -1.99 -11.63
N LEU A 261 16.28 -2.29 -12.05
CA LEU A 261 16.03 -3.17 -13.21
C LEU A 261 16.63 -2.62 -14.50
N LYS A 262 16.56 -1.31 -14.72
CA LYS A 262 17.17 -0.65 -15.88
C LYS A 262 18.71 -0.76 -15.86
N SER A 263 19.32 -0.69 -14.68
CA SER A 263 20.76 -0.91 -14.50
C SER A 263 21.16 -2.35 -14.87
N ILE A 264 20.40 -3.35 -14.41
CA ILE A 264 20.63 -4.75 -14.77
C ILE A 264 20.49 -4.99 -16.28
N ALA A 265 19.46 -4.41 -16.92
CA ALA A 265 19.26 -4.54 -18.35
C ALA A 265 20.43 -3.96 -19.16
N ASN A 266 20.97 -2.80 -18.75
CA ASN A 266 22.14 -2.21 -19.37
C ASN A 266 23.42 -3.05 -19.16
N TYR A 267 23.54 -3.74 -18.03
CA TYR A 267 24.66 -4.64 -17.76
C TYR A 267 24.61 -5.89 -18.67
N GLN A 268 23.42 -6.48 -18.84
CA GLN A 268 23.24 -7.61 -19.74
C GLN A 268 23.52 -7.25 -21.20
N THR A 269 23.10 -6.07 -21.66
CA THR A 269 23.40 -5.62 -23.04
C THR A 269 24.89 -5.36 -23.22
N ALA A 270 25.59 -4.82 -22.21
CA ALA A 270 27.04 -4.65 -22.24
C ALA A 270 27.79 -5.99 -22.33
N ILE A 271 27.38 -7.02 -21.57
CA ILE A 271 27.94 -8.37 -21.65
C ILE A 271 27.70 -8.99 -23.04
N LEU A 272 26.49 -8.84 -23.57
CA LEU A 272 26.16 -9.36 -24.91
C LEU A 272 27.02 -8.69 -25.98
N LEU A 273 27.18 -7.36 -25.92
CA LEU A 273 28.00 -6.60 -26.85
C LEU A 273 29.48 -6.99 -26.75
N SER A 274 30.02 -7.19 -25.53
CA SER A 274 31.40 -7.63 -25.34
C SER A 274 31.63 -9.05 -25.85
N SER A 275 30.65 -9.95 -25.68
CA SER A 275 30.73 -11.33 -26.19
C SER A 275 30.74 -11.37 -27.72
N ILE A 276 29.94 -10.52 -28.38
CA ILE A 276 29.93 -10.38 -29.84
C ILE A 276 31.26 -9.82 -30.32
N ALA A 277 31.78 -8.78 -29.67
CA ALA A 277 33.09 -8.20 -30.01
C ALA A 277 34.22 -9.24 -29.88
N ALA A 278 34.21 -10.05 -28.82
CA ALA A 278 35.16 -11.13 -28.62
C ALA A 278 35.06 -12.20 -29.71
N ALA A 279 33.84 -12.59 -30.11
CA ALA A 279 33.63 -13.55 -31.19
C ALA A 279 34.15 -13.02 -32.54
N VAL A 280 33.86 -11.75 -32.86
CA VAL A 280 34.38 -11.10 -34.07
C VAL A 280 35.90 -11.05 -34.05
N PHE A 281 36.50 -10.70 -32.91
CA PHE A 281 37.95 -10.71 -32.74
C PHE A 281 38.56 -12.10 -32.97
N LEU A 282 37.91 -13.15 -32.48
CA LEU A 282 38.35 -14.54 -32.67
C LEU A 282 38.28 -14.94 -34.16
N VAL A 283 37.23 -14.54 -34.88
CA VAL A 283 37.13 -14.75 -36.33
C VAL A 283 38.26 -14.03 -37.07
N ILE A 284 38.57 -12.79 -36.69
CA ILE A 284 39.70 -12.03 -37.26
C ILE A 284 41.03 -12.77 -37.00
N LEU A 285 41.25 -13.29 -35.79
CA LEU A 285 42.46 -14.07 -35.46
C LEU A 285 42.56 -15.36 -36.28
N ILE A 286 41.45 -16.06 -36.49
CA ILE A 286 41.39 -17.25 -37.35
C ILE A 286 41.75 -16.87 -38.79
N PHE A 287 41.18 -15.77 -39.29
CA PHE A 287 41.45 -15.29 -40.64
C PHE A 287 42.91 -14.88 -40.83
N LEU A 288 43.51 -14.20 -39.83
CA LEU A 288 44.93 -13.85 -39.84
C LEU A 288 45.84 -15.10 -39.80
N LYS A 289 45.50 -16.11 -39.00
CA LYS A 289 46.20 -17.40 -39.00
C LYS A 289 46.09 -18.10 -40.35
N PHE A 290 44.91 -18.09 -40.96
CA PHE A 290 44.67 -18.69 -42.26
C PHE A 290 45.48 -17.99 -43.37
N LYS A 291 45.49 -16.65 -43.35
CA LYS A 291 46.30 -15.83 -44.28
C LYS A 291 47.80 -16.13 -44.15
N ARG A 292 48.31 -16.38 -42.93
CA ARG A 292 49.71 -16.81 -42.72
C ARG A 292 49.96 -18.20 -43.32
N ARG A 293 49.02 -19.13 -43.20
CA ARG A 293 49.14 -20.48 -43.80
C ARG A 293 49.16 -20.45 -45.32
N ILE A 294 48.31 -19.63 -45.96
CA ILE A 294 48.30 -19.51 -47.42
C ILE A 294 49.67 -19.05 -47.93
N LYS A 295 50.26 -18.03 -47.30
CA LYS A 295 51.62 -17.57 -47.68
C LYS A 295 52.69 -18.64 -47.51
N THR A 296 52.54 -19.54 -46.52
CA THR A 296 53.50 -20.65 -46.33
C THR A 296 53.29 -21.76 -47.34
N GLU A 297 52.05 -21.98 -47.81
CA GLU A 297 51.79 -22.94 -48.88
C GLU A 297 52.18 -22.43 -50.26
N GLU A 298 52.07 -21.13 -50.53
CA GLU A 298 52.61 -20.53 -51.76
C GLU A 298 54.13 -20.71 -51.83
N ALA A 299 54.85 -20.49 -50.72
CA ALA A 299 56.29 -20.77 -50.63
C ALA A 299 56.64 -22.26 -50.78
N LYS A 300 55.77 -23.17 -50.31
CA LYS A 300 55.96 -24.63 -50.50
C LYS A 300 55.57 -25.14 -51.88
N LYS A 301 54.66 -24.46 -52.59
CA LYS A 301 54.30 -24.81 -53.97
C LYS A 301 55.42 -24.47 -54.96
N GLU A 302 56.22 -23.45 -54.68
CA GLU A 302 57.46 -23.19 -55.43
C GLU A 302 58.52 -24.29 -55.20
N GLU A 303 58.48 -24.99 -54.05
CA GLU A 303 59.37 -26.12 -53.75
C GLU A 303 58.84 -27.47 -54.27
N LEU A 304 57.52 -27.65 -54.41
CA LEU A 304 56.86 -28.89 -54.83
C LEU A 304 56.65 -29.06 -56.34
N VAL A 305 56.96 -28.05 -57.17
CA VAL A 305 57.05 -28.21 -58.64
C VAL A 305 58.27 -29.09 -59.04
N ALA A 306 59.11 -29.48 -58.09
CA ALA A 306 60.15 -30.50 -58.27
C ALA A 306 59.74 -31.94 -57.86
N GLY A 307 58.47 -32.20 -57.46
CA GLY A 307 58.10 -33.50 -56.87
C GLY A 307 56.65 -33.96 -57.02
N GLU A 308 55.97 -33.62 -58.12
CA GLU A 308 54.54 -33.92 -58.30
C GLU A 308 54.26 -35.04 -59.34
N GLU A 309 54.73 -36.26 -59.07
CA GLU A 309 54.22 -37.49 -59.72
C GLU A 309 53.53 -38.48 -58.74
N VAL A 310 53.51 -38.23 -57.43
CA VAL A 310 53.14 -39.28 -56.45
C VAL A 310 51.78 -39.10 -55.73
N VAL A 311 51.09 -37.95 -55.81
CA VAL A 311 49.93 -37.70 -54.92
C VAL A 311 48.60 -37.55 -55.66
N LYS A 312 48.29 -38.49 -56.55
CA LYS A 312 46.91 -38.72 -57.07
C LYS A 312 46.07 -39.68 -56.20
N GLY A 313 46.60 -40.20 -55.08
CA GLY A 313 45.97 -41.26 -54.29
C GLY A 313 45.13 -40.88 -53.06
N ILE A 314 45.06 -39.60 -52.62
CA ILE A 314 44.48 -39.27 -51.29
C ILE A 314 43.12 -38.55 -51.36
N LYS A 315 42.62 -38.20 -52.56
CA LYS A 315 41.37 -37.42 -52.72
C LYS A 315 40.05 -38.21 -52.57
N GLU A 316 40.07 -39.46 -52.14
CA GLU A 316 38.87 -40.30 -52.05
C GLU A 316 38.33 -40.55 -50.62
N ILE A 317 38.96 -40.01 -49.56
CA ILE A 317 38.62 -40.37 -48.18
C ILE A 317 37.79 -39.31 -47.41
N GLU A 318 37.70 -38.05 -47.86
CA GLU A 318 37.06 -36.97 -47.07
C GLU A 318 35.59 -36.65 -47.40
N LYS A 319 34.92 -37.43 -48.27
CA LYS A 319 33.47 -37.26 -48.57
C LYS A 319 32.52 -38.01 -47.62
N ASN A 320 33.03 -38.66 -46.56
CA ASN A 320 32.28 -39.57 -45.68
C ASN A 320 32.19 -39.18 -44.19
N SER A 321 32.30 -37.90 -43.81
CA SER A 321 32.11 -37.47 -42.41
C SER A 321 30.63 -37.24 -42.07
N GLY A 322 29.98 -38.39 -41.83
CA GLY A 322 28.59 -38.60 -41.47
C GLY A 322 27.95 -37.61 -40.48
N LYS A 323 26.80 -37.11 -40.93
CA LYS A 323 25.64 -36.78 -40.10
C LYS A 323 25.36 -37.99 -39.20
N LYS A 324 25.84 -37.98 -37.95
CA LYS A 324 25.56 -39.05 -36.97
C LYS A 324 24.08 -39.03 -36.64
N GLU A 325 23.32 -39.77 -37.42
CA GLU A 325 22.01 -40.25 -37.02
C GLU A 325 22.19 -40.92 -35.66
N VAL A 326 21.53 -40.37 -34.65
CA VAL A 326 21.36 -41.03 -33.37
C VAL A 326 20.51 -42.25 -33.69
N GLY A 327 21.18 -43.35 -34.05
CA GLY A 327 20.54 -44.60 -34.39
C GLY A 327 19.56 -44.94 -33.29
N LYS A 328 18.32 -45.27 -33.69
CA LYS A 328 17.31 -45.81 -32.78
C LYS A 328 18.00 -46.88 -31.94
N ILE A 329 18.26 -46.55 -30.67
CA ILE A 329 18.77 -47.51 -29.69
C ILE A 329 17.60 -48.47 -29.52
N GLN A 330 17.67 -49.60 -30.22
CA GLN A 330 16.70 -50.67 -30.03
C GLN A 330 16.92 -51.14 -28.60
N LEU A 331 16.02 -50.74 -27.70
CA LEU A 331 15.95 -51.24 -26.34
C LEU A 331 15.89 -52.77 -26.45
N ARG A 332 16.99 -53.45 -26.11
CA ARG A 332 17.03 -54.91 -26.11
C ARG A 332 15.88 -55.39 -25.23
N LYS A 333 15.08 -56.31 -25.77
CA LYS A 333 13.90 -56.89 -25.12
C LYS A 333 14.25 -57.21 -23.66
N THR A 334 13.60 -56.50 -22.73
CA THR A 334 13.90 -56.59 -21.30
C THR A 334 13.68 -58.00 -20.79
N ARG A 335 14.44 -58.39 -19.76
CA ARG A 335 14.16 -59.64 -19.05
C ARG A 335 12.82 -59.45 -18.31
N LEU A 336 11.97 -60.48 -18.30
CA LEU A 336 10.66 -60.45 -17.64
C LEU A 336 10.83 -59.98 -16.18
N GLY A 337 10.31 -58.79 -15.86
CA GLY A 337 10.34 -58.21 -14.52
C GLY A 337 11.18 -56.93 -14.34
N GLU A 338 11.95 -56.49 -15.34
CA GLU A 338 12.70 -55.23 -15.27
C GLU A 338 11.77 -54.02 -15.48
N THR A 339 11.87 -53.02 -14.60
CA THR A 339 11.14 -51.74 -14.76
C THR A 339 11.91 -50.78 -15.66
N SER A 340 11.23 -49.77 -16.21
CA SER A 340 11.87 -48.72 -17.01
C SER A 340 12.95 -47.94 -16.25
N ILE A 341 12.84 -47.85 -14.90
CA ILE A 341 13.84 -47.21 -14.05
C ILE A 341 15.11 -48.08 -13.95
N ASP A 342 14.97 -49.41 -13.90
CA ASP A 342 16.10 -50.33 -13.90
C ASP A 342 16.88 -50.25 -15.22
N LEU A 343 16.16 -50.11 -16.33
CA LEU A 343 16.77 -49.86 -17.64
C LEU A 343 17.50 -48.52 -17.69
N LEU A 344 16.92 -47.46 -17.12
CA LEU A 344 17.58 -46.17 -17.03
C LEU A 344 18.88 -46.28 -16.24
N TYR A 345 18.88 -47.00 -15.11
CA TYR A 345 20.07 -47.21 -14.31
C TYR A 345 21.16 -47.99 -15.06
N ASN A 346 20.80 -49.07 -15.76
CA ASN A 346 21.74 -49.83 -16.59
C ASN A 346 22.35 -48.97 -17.71
N LEU A 347 21.52 -48.17 -18.38
CA LEU A 347 21.96 -47.26 -19.45
C LEU A 347 22.87 -46.16 -18.89
N LEU A 348 22.59 -45.69 -17.67
CA LEU A 348 23.44 -44.74 -16.95
C LEU A 348 24.76 -45.40 -16.53
N LYS A 349 24.77 -46.68 -16.13
CA LYS A 349 25.99 -47.45 -15.81
C LYS A 349 26.89 -47.63 -17.03
N GLU A 350 26.31 -47.87 -18.20
CA GLU A 350 27.06 -47.99 -19.47
C GLU A 350 27.66 -46.66 -19.94
N ARG A 351 26.92 -45.55 -19.81
CA ARG A 351 27.32 -44.23 -20.35
C ARG A 351 27.99 -43.30 -19.35
N GLY A 352 27.85 -43.58 -18.05
CA GLY A 352 28.33 -42.76 -16.94
C GLY A 352 27.50 -41.50 -16.66
N LYS A 353 27.06 -40.78 -17.70
CA LYS A 353 26.24 -39.57 -17.59
C LYS A 353 25.22 -39.44 -18.70
N LEU A 354 24.04 -38.90 -18.39
CA LEU A 354 22.96 -38.65 -19.34
C LEU A 354 22.26 -37.32 -19.05
N ASP A 355 21.88 -36.63 -20.11
CA ASP A 355 21.02 -35.43 -20.02
C ASP A 355 19.55 -35.87 -19.85
N ILE A 356 18.80 -35.19 -18.98
CA ILE A 356 17.37 -35.41 -18.78
C ILE A 356 16.60 -35.36 -20.11
N VAL A 357 17.00 -34.49 -21.06
CA VAL A 357 16.37 -34.41 -22.38
C VAL A 357 16.63 -35.67 -23.21
N GLN A 358 17.80 -36.29 -23.09
CA GLN A 358 18.12 -37.55 -23.77
C GLN A 358 17.34 -38.71 -23.16
N ILE A 359 17.20 -38.74 -21.83
CA ILE A 359 16.41 -39.73 -21.11
C ILE A 359 14.94 -39.65 -21.55
N ALA A 360 14.37 -38.44 -21.59
CA ALA A 360 13.02 -38.20 -22.07
C ALA A 360 12.78 -38.77 -23.49
N ARG A 361 13.75 -38.60 -24.40
CA ARG A 361 13.67 -39.13 -25.77
C ARG A 361 13.85 -40.65 -25.87
N ILE A 362 14.72 -41.24 -25.04
CA ILE A 362 14.98 -42.69 -25.06
C ILE A 362 13.77 -43.47 -24.53
N PHE A 363 13.15 -42.97 -23.47
CA PHE A 363 12.04 -43.63 -22.79
C PHE A 363 10.65 -43.14 -23.23
N ASP A 364 10.59 -42.18 -24.17
CA ASP A 364 9.37 -41.52 -24.64
C ASP A 364 8.50 -40.98 -23.49
N ILE A 365 9.16 -40.31 -22.54
CA ILE A 365 8.53 -39.67 -21.37
C ILE A 365 8.76 -38.16 -21.39
N THR A 366 7.98 -37.43 -20.59
CA THR A 366 8.18 -35.98 -20.48
C THR A 366 9.48 -35.65 -19.71
N PRO A 367 10.15 -34.51 -19.98
CA PRO A 367 11.35 -34.10 -19.24
C PRO A 367 11.14 -34.01 -17.73
N LYS A 368 9.94 -33.64 -17.29
CA LYS A 368 9.57 -33.60 -15.87
C LYS A 368 9.55 -35.00 -15.23
N GLN A 369 8.99 -35.99 -15.92
CA GLN A 369 9.01 -37.39 -15.46
C GLN A 369 10.44 -37.95 -15.43
N ALA A 370 11.26 -37.60 -16.40
CA ALA A 370 12.67 -37.97 -16.40
C ALA A 370 13.45 -37.34 -15.22
N GLU A 371 13.13 -36.10 -14.84
CA GLU A 371 13.67 -35.47 -13.64
C GLU A 371 13.20 -36.16 -12.35
N GLU A 372 11.92 -36.55 -12.28
CA GLU A 372 11.38 -37.35 -11.17
C GLU A 372 12.08 -38.70 -11.03
N TRP A 373 12.35 -39.40 -12.15
CA TRP A 373 13.13 -40.64 -12.15
C TRP A 373 14.56 -40.40 -11.67
N GLY A 374 15.18 -39.29 -12.06
CA GLY A 374 16.49 -38.86 -11.55
C GLY A 374 16.49 -38.69 -10.03
N LYS A 375 15.46 -38.02 -9.48
CA LYS A 375 15.28 -37.85 -8.02
C LYS A 375 15.06 -39.17 -7.29
N ILE A 376 14.37 -40.13 -7.90
CA ILE A 376 14.19 -41.47 -7.34
C ILE A 376 15.53 -42.20 -7.25
N LEU A 377 16.37 -42.13 -8.29
CA LEU A 377 17.70 -42.74 -8.27
C LEU A 377 18.65 -42.06 -7.29
N GLU A 378 18.54 -40.74 -7.14
CA GLU A 378 19.28 -39.95 -6.14
C GLU A 378 18.90 -40.29 -4.71
N LYS A 379 17.60 -40.42 -4.43
CA LYS A 379 17.10 -40.82 -3.10
C LYS A 379 17.60 -42.20 -2.64
N ASN A 380 17.94 -43.08 -3.59
CA ASN A 380 18.48 -44.42 -3.31
C ASN A 380 20.01 -44.50 -3.43
N ASP A 381 20.71 -43.36 -3.50
CA ASP A 381 22.17 -43.27 -3.65
C ASP A 381 22.74 -44.02 -4.88
N LEU A 382 21.94 -44.20 -5.93
CA LEU A 382 22.34 -44.89 -7.17
C LEU A 382 22.93 -43.92 -8.21
N ALA A 383 22.41 -42.69 -8.25
CA ALA A 383 22.83 -41.64 -9.18
C ALA A 383 22.78 -40.27 -8.50
N GLU A 384 23.48 -39.27 -9.03
CA GLU A 384 23.49 -37.89 -8.56
C GLU A 384 22.94 -36.98 -9.66
N LEU A 385 22.03 -36.07 -9.30
CA LEU A 385 21.44 -35.12 -10.25
C LEU A 385 22.24 -33.80 -10.21
N HIS A 386 23.12 -33.61 -11.19
CA HIS A 386 24.01 -32.45 -11.28
C HIS A 386 23.42 -31.35 -12.17
N PHE A 387 23.28 -30.13 -11.63
CA PHE A 387 22.80 -28.96 -12.36
C PHE A 387 23.97 -28.05 -12.78
N PRO A 388 24.47 -28.14 -14.04
CA PRO A 388 25.53 -27.25 -14.50
C PRO A 388 25.04 -25.80 -14.62
N LEU A 389 25.95 -24.83 -14.54
CA LEU A 389 25.66 -23.39 -14.73
C LEU A 389 25.01 -23.08 -16.09
N PHE A 390 25.38 -23.83 -17.13
CA PHE A 390 24.81 -23.72 -18.47
C PHE A 390 24.38 -25.10 -18.95
N GLY A 391 23.11 -25.23 -19.34
CA GLY A 391 22.53 -26.48 -19.84
C GLY A 391 21.41 -27.03 -18.95
N GLY A 392 20.83 -28.15 -19.38
CA GLY A 392 19.83 -28.89 -18.59
C GLY A 392 20.47 -29.75 -17.49
N PRO A 393 19.65 -30.27 -16.55
CA PRO A 393 20.10 -31.22 -15.54
C PRO A 393 20.77 -32.46 -16.15
N LEU A 394 21.85 -32.91 -15.52
CA LEU A 394 22.62 -34.09 -15.91
C LEU A 394 22.56 -35.13 -14.80
N LEU A 395 22.17 -36.35 -15.14
CA LEU A 395 22.21 -37.49 -14.22
C LEU A 395 23.56 -38.19 -14.34
N ARG A 396 24.23 -38.50 -13.22
CA ARG A 396 25.54 -39.19 -13.17
C ARG A 396 25.49 -40.39 -12.23
N VAL A 397 26.16 -41.49 -12.55
CA VAL A 397 26.28 -42.62 -11.59
C VAL A 397 27.20 -42.24 -10.44
N ILE A 398 26.76 -42.46 -9.20
CA ILE A 398 27.62 -42.30 -8.02
C ILE A 398 28.59 -43.49 -8.00
N LYS A 399 29.89 -43.25 -8.17
CA LYS A 399 30.93 -44.30 -8.08
C LYS A 399 31.21 -44.77 -6.65
N LYS A 400 30.27 -44.61 -5.72
CA LYS A 400 30.46 -45.03 -4.33
C LYS A 400 30.34 -46.55 -4.25
N GLN A 401 31.47 -47.20 -3.98
CA GLN A 401 31.65 -48.50 -3.29
C GLN A 401 32.12 -49.73 -4.06
N GLU A 402 32.32 -49.73 -5.39
CA GLU A 402 33.02 -50.87 -6.03
C GLU A 402 34.52 -50.88 -5.69
N GLU A 403 35.19 -49.71 -5.62
CA GLU A 403 36.60 -49.62 -5.21
C GLU A 403 36.86 -50.14 -3.78
N ASN A 404 35.90 -49.97 -2.86
CA ASN A 404 36.06 -50.45 -1.48
C ASN A 404 35.80 -51.97 -1.34
N LYS A 405 34.98 -52.57 -2.21
CA LYS A 405 34.75 -54.02 -2.25
C LYS A 405 35.88 -54.77 -2.95
N GLU A 406 36.56 -54.18 -3.93
CA GLU A 406 37.76 -54.78 -4.53
C GLU A 406 38.96 -54.72 -3.58
N GLN A 407 39.12 -53.63 -2.81
CA GLN A 407 40.14 -53.55 -1.76
C GLN A 407 39.87 -54.53 -0.60
N LEU A 408 38.62 -54.75 -0.21
CA LEU A 408 38.29 -55.77 0.80
C LEU A 408 38.46 -57.22 0.28
N LYS A 409 38.29 -57.46 -1.03
CA LYS A 409 38.56 -58.77 -1.64
C LYS A 409 40.06 -59.05 -1.83
N SER A 410 40.87 -58.03 -2.09
CA SER A 410 42.33 -58.18 -2.15
C SER A 410 42.96 -58.37 -0.76
N VAL A 411 42.39 -57.75 0.29
CA VAL A 411 42.81 -57.96 1.69
C VAL A 411 42.39 -59.35 2.21
N ALA A 412 41.25 -59.90 1.78
CA ALA A 412 40.79 -61.24 2.18
C ALA A 412 41.55 -62.40 1.49
N GLN A 413 42.28 -62.14 0.40
CA GLN A 413 43.09 -63.16 -0.30
C GLN A 413 44.55 -63.23 0.17
N GLN A 414 44.98 -62.33 1.07
CA GLN A 414 46.25 -62.46 1.76
C GLN A 414 46.08 -63.34 3.02
N LYS A 415 46.10 -64.66 2.82
CA LYS A 415 46.41 -65.62 3.89
C LYS A 415 47.84 -65.39 4.39
N PRO A 416 48.10 -65.13 5.68
CA PRO A 416 49.37 -65.51 6.29
C PRO A 416 49.37 -67.03 6.52
N LYS A 417 50.35 -67.72 5.91
CA LYS A 417 50.74 -69.08 6.27
C LYS A 417 51.53 -69.04 7.60
N GLY A 418 51.21 -69.97 8.51
CA GLY A 418 52.04 -70.37 9.67
C GLY A 418 51.46 -69.90 11.02
N LYS A 419 50.72 -70.74 11.77
CA LYS A 419 51.18 -71.64 12.87
C LYS A 419 52.04 -70.91 13.91
N THR A 420 51.55 -70.68 15.13
CA THR A 420 51.51 -71.63 16.27
C THR A 420 50.25 -71.37 17.12
N GLU A 421 49.43 -72.36 17.52
CA GLU A 421 49.64 -73.39 18.55
C GLU A 421 50.03 -72.84 19.93
N LYS A 422 49.08 -72.22 20.64
CA LYS A 422 48.73 -72.47 22.05
C LYS A 422 47.53 -71.60 22.48
N ASP A 423 46.82 -72.09 23.48
CA ASP A 423 45.73 -71.45 24.23
C ASP A 423 44.31 -71.53 23.65
N VAL A 424 43.85 -72.78 23.63
CA VAL A 424 42.47 -73.20 23.91
C VAL A 424 42.09 -72.86 25.35
N LYS A 425 41.18 -71.88 25.55
CA LYS A 425 40.29 -71.67 26.72
C LYS A 425 39.68 -70.27 26.56
N ILE A 426 38.38 -69.97 26.50
CA ILE A 426 37.16 -70.59 27.01
C ILE A 426 36.04 -70.06 26.09
N LYS A 427 35.27 -70.97 25.51
CA LYS A 427 33.97 -70.69 24.89
C LYS A 427 32.98 -71.58 25.62
N ARG A 428 32.17 -71.00 26.52
CA ARG A 428 30.84 -71.48 26.96
C ARG A 428 30.39 -70.65 28.16
N GLU A 429 29.30 -69.92 27.94
CA GLU A 429 28.14 -69.72 28.83
C GLU A 429 27.28 -68.63 28.15
N LEU A 430 26.26 -69.03 27.39
CA LEU A 430 24.86 -69.13 27.83
C LEU A 430 24.41 -67.86 28.60
N GLU A 431 23.56 -67.05 27.97
CA GLU A 431 22.13 -67.02 28.28
C GLU A 431 21.84 -66.75 29.76
N THR A 432 21.44 -65.51 30.08
CA THR A 432 20.28 -65.12 30.90
C THR A 432 20.49 -63.73 31.50
N VAL A 433 19.94 -62.67 30.88
CA VAL A 433 19.67 -61.42 31.61
C VAL A 433 18.28 -60.90 31.24
N LYS A 434 17.45 -60.84 32.27
CA LYS A 434 16.09 -60.28 32.33
C LYS A 434 16.04 -58.80 31.91
N PRO A 435 14.89 -58.28 31.49
CA PRO A 435 14.73 -56.87 31.16
C PRO A 435 14.86 -56.03 32.44
N ALA A 436 15.90 -55.20 32.52
CA ALA A 436 16.09 -54.24 33.59
C ALA A 436 15.26 -52.97 33.31
N GLU A 437 14.54 -52.52 34.32
CA GLU A 437 13.75 -51.29 34.34
C GLU A 437 14.60 -50.04 34.04
N GLU A 438 14.06 -49.16 33.21
CA GLU A 438 14.62 -47.85 32.85
C GLU A 438 14.78 -46.92 34.07
N PRO A 439 15.95 -46.29 34.29
CA PRO A 439 16.07 -45.24 35.29
C PRO A 439 15.61 -43.90 34.69
N LYS A 440 14.39 -43.47 35.05
CA LYS A 440 13.77 -42.17 34.70
C LYS A 440 14.49 -40.91 35.22
N VAL A 441 15.70 -41.04 35.78
CA VAL A 441 16.43 -39.91 36.39
C VAL A 441 17.42 -39.26 35.42
N GLU A 442 18.00 -40.00 34.47
CA GLU A 442 18.97 -39.45 33.52
C GLU A 442 18.35 -38.60 32.40
N GLU A 443 17.07 -38.80 32.09
CA GLU A 443 16.41 -38.05 31.02
C GLU A 443 16.15 -36.58 31.42
N LYS A 444 15.97 -36.31 32.71
CA LYS A 444 15.74 -34.94 33.21
C LYS A 444 17.02 -34.11 33.15
N GLU A 445 18.16 -34.70 33.52
CA GLU A 445 19.45 -34.03 33.48
C GLU A 445 19.94 -33.78 32.05
N ARG A 446 19.60 -34.69 31.11
CA ARG A 446 19.84 -34.46 29.67
C ARG A 446 18.96 -33.35 29.10
N LYS A 447 17.71 -33.23 29.53
CA LYS A 447 16.80 -32.16 29.09
C LYS A 447 17.26 -30.78 29.58
N GLU A 448 17.66 -30.66 30.85
CA GLU A 448 18.20 -29.40 31.40
C GLU A 448 19.50 -28.98 30.69
N LYS A 449 20.42 -29.92 30.40
CA LYS A 449 21.65 -29.63 29.63
C LYS A 449 21.38 -29.22 28.18
N ILE A 450 20.27 -29.68 27.58
CA ILE A 450 19.87 -29.28 26.22
C ILE A 450 19.24 -27.89 26.23
N GLU A 451 18.38 -27.59 27.20
CA GLU A 451 17.77 -26.26 27.36
C GLU A 451 18.82 -25.17 27.63
N GLU A 452 19.77 -25.42 28.52
CA GLU A 452 20.88 -24.47 28.80
C GLU A 452 21.73 -24.21 27.54
N LYS A 453 21.91 -25.23 26.70
CA LYS A 453 22.68 -25.12 25.44
C LYS A 453 21.92 -24.37 24.36
N ILE A 454 20.59 -24.46 24.35
CA ILE A 454 19.73 -23.68 23.45
C ILE A 454 19.73 -22.20 23.88
N GLU A 455 19.61 -21.93 25.18
CA GLU A 455 19.59 -20.57 25.72
C GLU A 455 20.91 -19.82 25.48
N LYS A 456 22.06 -20.50 25.68
CA LYS A 456 23.38 -19.94 25.34
C LYS A 456 23.53 -19.64 23.85
N LYS A 457 22.98 -20.47 22.96
CA LYS A 457 22.99 -20.21 21.51
C LYS A 457 22.12 -19.01 21.14
N SER A 458 20.94 -18.85 21.74
CA SER A 458 20.10 -17.68 21.48
C SER A 458 20.72 -16.38 21.96
N LEU A 459 21.43 -16.39 23.10
CA LEU A 459 22.13 -15.20 23.60
C LEU A 459 23.31 -14.82 22.70
N GLN A 460 24.09 -15.79 22.23
CA GLN A 460 25.15 -15.53 21.26
C GLN A 460 24.63 -14.95 19.94
N GLN A 461 23.47 -15.43 19.47
CA GLN A 461 22.85 -14.92 18.25
C GLN A 461 22.36 -13.48 18.40
N LEU A 462 21.75 -13.15 19.55
CA LEU A 462 21.34 -11.77 19.87
C LEU A 462 22.54 -10.82 19.98
N GLU A 463 23.68 -11.27 20.50
CA GLU A 463 24.89 -10.46 20.58
C GLU A 463 25.48 -10.17 19.19
N VAL A 464 25.44 -11.14 18.27
CA VAL A 464 25.85 -10.94 16.87
C VAL A 464 24.93 -9.94 16.18
N GLU A 465 23.61 -10.08 16.32
CA GLU A 465 22.64 -9.13 15.76
C GLU A 465 22.83 -7.71 16.31
N SER A 466 23.12 -7.56 17.61
CA SER A 466 23.37 -6.23 18.19
C SER A 466 24.63 -5.56 17.62
N LYS A 467 25.70 -6.33 17.39
CA LYS A 467 26.96 -5.80 16.82
C LYS A 467 26.79 -5.42 15.34
N GLU A 468 25.96 -6.15 14.61
CA GLU A 468 25.65 -5.84 13.20
C GLU A 468 24.82 -4.56 13.07
N VAL A 469 23.85 -4.35 13.96
CA VAL A 469 23.06 -3.10 14.01
C VAL A 469 23.94 -1.90 14.41
N GLU A 470 24.87 -2.08 15.34
CA GLU A 470 25.81 -1.03 15.73
C GLU A 470 26.73 -0.63 14.56
N LYS A 471 27.25 -1.62 13.82
CA LYS A 471 28.06 -1.39 12.61
C LYS A 471 27.27 -0.66 11.51
N GLN A 472 26.01 -1.01 11.27
CA GLN A 472 25.16 -0.31 10.30
C GLN A 472 24.91 1.15 10.70
N ASN A 473 24.75 1.43 11.99
CA ASN A 473 24.57 2.80 12.47
C ASN A 473 25.85 3.65 12.34
N GLU A 474 27.04 3.04 12.45
CA GLU A 474 28.30 3.72 12.17
C GLU A 474 28.47 4.04 10.68
N GLU A 475 28.14 3.10 9.79
CA GLU A 475 28.19 3.29 8.33
C GLU A 475 27.24 4.42 7.88
N ILE A 476 26.03 4.48 8.43
CA ILE A 476 25.08 5.58 8.19
C ILE A 476 25.64 6.93 8.67
N LYS A 477 26.34 6.97 9.82
CA LYS A 477 26.97 8.20 10.32
C LYS A 477 28.09 8.68 9.40
N GLU A 478 28.89 7.77 8.85
CA GLU A 478 29.95 8.11 7.90
C GLU A 478 29.37 8.61 6.56
N GLU A 479 28.32 7.98 6.03
CA GLU A 479 27.63 8.45 4.83
C GLU A 479 27.07 9.87 5.00
N VAL A 480 26.42 10.15 6.15
CA VAL A 480 25.89 11.49 6.45
C VAL A 480 27.01 12.53 6.47
N LYS A 481 28.16 12.19 7.06
CA LYS A 481 29.32 13.08 7.16
C LYS A 481 29.94 13.36 5.77
N GLN A 482 30.02 12.35 4.90
CA GLN A 482 30.50 12.52 3.53
C GLN A 482 29.53 13.36 2.67
N THR A 483 28.21 13.26 2.90
CA THR A 483 27.24 14.11 2.20
C THR A 483 27.23 15.57 2.66
N GLU A 484 27.71 15.86 3.86
CA GLU A 484 27.88 17.24 4.34
C GLU A 484 29.13 17.90 3.73
N GLU A 485 30.26 17.19 3.60
CA GLU A 485 31.49 17.72 3.00
C GLU A 485 31.41 17.96 1.47
N VAL A 486 30.58 17.20 0.74
CA VAL A 486 30.47 17.30 -0.74
C VAL A 486 29.60 18.50 -1.20
N ASN A 487 28.95 19.23 -0.29
CA ASN A 487 28.07 20.35 -0.65
C ASN A 487 28.71 21.76 -0.54
N GLU A 488 30.01 21.88 -0.22
CA GLU A 488 30.67 23.20 -0.11
C GLU A 488 31.25 23.74 -1.43
N ASP A 489 31.53 22.89 -2.41
CA ASP A 489 32.15 23.30 -3.68
C ASP A 489 31.39 22.71 -4.88
N GLU A 490 30.42 23.45 -5.45
CA GLU A 490 30.19 23.49 -6.91
C GLU A 490 29.00 24.40 -7.36
N PRO A 491 29.01 24.89 -8.62
CA PRO A 491 28.35 26.12 -9.04
C PRO A 491 26.88 25.96 -9.45
N LYS A 492 26.08 26.96 -9.10
CA LYS A 492 24.63 27.00 -9.31
C LYS A 492 24.25 27.33 -10.75
N GLU A 493 23.83 26.32 -11.51
CA GLU A 493 23.15 26.46 -12.80
C GLU A 493 21.61 26.28 -12.68
N LYS A 494 20.89 27.33 -13.11
CA LYS A 494 19.59 27.36 -13.82
C LYS A 494 18.47 26.34 -13.48
N LYS A 495 17.35 26.86 -12.93
CA LYS A 495 15.98 26.98 -13.52
C LYS A 495 14.90 27.05 -12.42
N GLU A 496 14.03 28.07 -12.44
CA GLU A 496 12.58 28.00 -12.80
C GLU A 496 11.76 27.05 -11.88
N THR A 497 10.65 27.38 -11.21
CA THR A 497 9.69 28.50 -11.24
C THR A 497 8.77 28.40 -10.01
N SER A 498 8.36 29.56 -9.47
CA SER A 498 7.28 29.78 -8.48
C SER A 498 5.86 29.56 -9.09
N PRO A 499 4.71 29.66 -8.36
CA PRO A 499 4.27 30.88 -7.61
C PRO A 499 3.50 30.53 -6.28
N THR A 500 3.13 31.40 -5.35
CA THR A 500 2.78 32.83 -5.37
C THR A 500 2.71 33.35 -3.93
N LYS A 501 3.00 34.65 -3.77
CA LYS A 501 2.94 35.48 -2.56
C LYS A 501 1.59 35.46 -1.84
N THR A 502 1.59 35.66 -0.52
CA THR A 502 0.68 36.63 0.10
C THR A 502 1.28 37.20 1.39
N ASP A 503 1.11 38.50 1.52
CA ASP A 503 1.66 39.40 2.53
C ASP A 503 1.18 39.09 3.96
N ASN A 504 2.00 39.42 4.97
CA ASN A 504 1.48 40.08 6.16
C ASN A 504 2.58 40.81 6.96
N LYS A 505 2.47 42.14 6.93
CA LYS A 505 2.98 43.05 7.97
C LYS A 505 2.09 42.93 9.22
N ASN A 506 2.69 43.29 10.37
CA ASN A 506 2.10 43.51 11.70
C ASN A 506 1.85 42.27 12.57
N LEU A 507 2.69 42.09 13.60
CA LEU A 507 2.27 42.42 14.97
C LEU A 507 3.49 42.43 15.91
N GLU A 508 3.77 43.62 16.45
CA GLU A 508 4.60 43.83 17.62
C GLU A 508 3.79 43.55 18.90
N LYS A 509 4.48 43.18 19.97
CA LYS A 509 4.10 43.19 21.41
C LYS A 509 3.15 42.09 21.91
N THR A 510 3.67 41.22 22.79
CA THR A 510 3.48 41.33 24.26
C THR A 510 4.19 40.21 25.06
N HIS A 511 4.92 40.62 26.10
CA HIS A 511 5.18 40.01 27.43
C HIS A 511 5.66 38.54 27.57
N LYS A 512 6.85 38.28 28.13
CA LYS A 512 7.29 38.29 29.56
C LYS A 512 6.77 37.12 30.43
N MET A 513 7.71 36.51 31.15
CA MET A 513 7.63 35.43 32.18
C MET A 513 7.47 34.02 31.57
N VAL A 514 8.34 33.05 31.85
CA VAL A 514 8.81 32.55 33.15
C VAL A 514 10.25 32.03 33.02
N GLY A 515 11.11 32.41 33.97
CA GLY A 515 12.33 31.66 34.28
C GLY A 515 12.11 30.74 35.49
N PHE A 516 12.81 29.62 35.55
CA PHE A 516 13.58 29.14 36.72
C PHE A 516 14.18 27.74 36.47
N LEU A 517 15.51 27.63 36.71
CA LEU A 517 16.33 26.44 37.06
C LEU A 517 16.59 25.40 35.94
N ALA A 518 17.79 24.84 35.74
CA ALA A 518 18.96 24.71 36.60
C ALA A 518 20.26 24.60 35.78
N ALA A 519 21.35 24.96 36.44
CA ALA A 519 22.72 24.99 35.96
C ALA A 519 23.31 23.61 35.64
N LYS A 520 24.20 23.57 34.63
CA LYS A 520 25.48 22.85 34.74
C LYS A 520 26.49 23.40 33.72
N GLU A 521 27.67 23.71 34.23
CA GLU A 521 28.84 24.27 33.55
C GLU A 521 29.40 23.34 32.47
N SER A 522 29.86 23.92 31.36
CA SER A 522 31.08 23.49 30.65
C SER A 522 31.56 24.63 29.74
N GLU A 523 32.85 24.92 29.87
CA GLU A 523 33.65 25.89 29.11
C GLU A 523 33.51 25.72 27.60
N GLU A 524 33.42 26.82 26.83
CA GLU A 524 33.86 26.82 25.43
C GLU A 524 34.23 28.22 24.94
N GLN A 525 35.33 28.28 24.19
CA GLN A 525 36.12 29.45 23.79
C GLN A 525 35.42 30.34 22.74
N GLU A 526 35.66 31.66 22.82
CA GLU A 526 35.28 32.64 21.79
C GLU A 526 36.20 32.57 20.56
N PRO A 527 35.68 32.68 19.33
CA PRO A 527 36.45 33.01 18.14
C PRO A 527 36.25 34.48 17.68
N PRO A 528 37.21 35.05 16.92
CA PRO A 528 37.34 36.50 16.74
C PRO A 528 36.46 37.08 15.61
N GLU A 529 36.08 38.35 15.79
CA GLU A 529 35.34 39.17 14.82
C GLU A 529 36.17 39.49 13.55
N GLN A 530 35.54 39.39 12.38
CA GLN A 530 36.06 39.84 11.08
C GLN A 530 34.99 40.60 10.25
N PRO A 531 35.39 41.46 9.28
CA PRO A 531 34.68 42.71 8.97
C PRO A 531 33.64 42.62 7.82
N LEU A 532 32.57 43.40 7.98
CA LEU A 532 31.31 43.41 7.21
C LEU A 532 31.32 44.26 5.90
N GLU A 533 32.47 44.45 5.24
CA GLU A 533 32.57 45.40 4.09
C GLU A 533 32.58 44.75 2.68
N GLU A 534 32.54 43.42 2.55
CA GLU A 534 32.68 42.77 1.23
C GLU A 534 31.36 42.38 0.53
N GLU A 535 30.22 42.42 1.25
CA GLU A 535 28.92 42.04 0.68
C GLU A 535 28.27 43.14 -0.18
N GLU A 536 28.53 44.43 0.07
CA GLU A 536 27.90 45.52 -0.68
C GLU A 536 28.44 45.67 -2.11
N LYS A 537 29.72 45.34 -2.36
CA LYS A 537 30.32 45.41 -3.71
C LYS A 537 29.81 44.31 -4.65
N LYS A 538 29.46 43.14 -4.11
CA LYS A 538 28.90 42.03 -4.92
C LYS A 538 27.44 42.28 -5.34
N GLY A 539 26.71 43.15 -4.63
CA GLY A 539 25.35 43.55 -5.01
C GLY A 539 25.31 44.42 -6.27
N GLN A 540 26.17 45.45 -6.32
CA GLN A 540 26.19 46.44 -7.41
C GLN A 540 26.64 45.83 -8.74
N GLU A 541 27.63 44.92 -8.74
CA GLU A 541 28.11 44.28 -9.97
C GLU A 541 27.07 43.31 -10.58
N LYS A 542 26.16 42.80 -9.75
CA LYS A 542 25.09 41.88 -10.18
C LYS A 542 23.94 42.64 -10.84
N GLU A 543 23.59 43.83 -10.36
CA GLU A 543 22.61 44.70 -11.00
C GLU A 543 23.09 45.19 -12.37
N GLU A 544 24.36 45.60 -12.49
CA GLU A 544 24.92 46.10 -13.76
C GLU A 544 24.94 45.01 -14.85
N LYS A 545 25.26 43.77 -14.49
CA LYS A 545 25.24 42.62 -15.41
C LYS A 545 23.81 42.23 -15.84
N GLU A 546 22.83 42.39 -14.96
CA GLU A 546 21.43 42.12 -15.29
C GLU A 546 20.87 43.17 -16.26
N GLU A 547 21.25 44.43 -16.10
CA GLU A 547 20.82 45.52 -16.96
C GLU A 547 21.41 45.42 -18.38
N LYS A 548 22.70 45.09 -18.51
CA LYS A 548 23.34 44.79 -19.80
C LYS A 548 22.64 43.63 -20.54
N ASN A 549 22.26 42.57 -19.82
CA ASN A 549 21.52 41.45 -20.41
C ASN A 549 20.10 41.82 -20.87
N LYS A 550 19.41 42.72 -20.15
CA LYS A 550 18.10 43.26 -20.57
C LYS A 550 18.23 44.08 -21.85
N GLN A 551 19.30 44.87 -22.00
CA GLN A 551 19.58 45.63 -23.23
C GLN A 551 19.83 44.73 -24.45
N VAL A 552 20.59 43.64 -24.28
CA VAL A 552 20.86 42.67 -25.37
C VAL A 552 19.60 41.92 -25.81
N LYS A 553 18.68 41.59 -24.89
CA LYS A 553 17.39 40.98 -25.24
C LYS A 553 16.50 41.94 -26.03
N ARG A 554 16.44 43.22 -25.63
CA ARG A 554 15.67 44.26 -26.33
C ARG A 554 16.16 44.48 -27.77
N THR A 555 17.48 44.50 -27.99
CA THR A 555 18.07 44.66 -29.33
C THR A 555 17.84 43.44 -30.24
N LYS A 556 17.88 42.21 -29.71
CA LYS A 556 17.53 41.00 -30.48
C LYS A 556 16.05 40.97 -30.89
N GLN A 557 15.15 41.40 -30.01
CA GLN A 557 13.71 41.43 -30.28
C GLN A 557 13.34 42.49 -31.34
N THR A 558 13.98 43.66 -31.30
CA THR A 558 13.79 44.69 -32.35
C THR A 558 14.33 44.25 -33.71
N LYS A 559 15.45 43.52 -33.76
CA LYS A 559 15.96 42.94 -35.01
C LYS A 559 14.99 41.89 -35.60
N ARG A 560 14.42 41.00 -34.77
CA ARG A 560 13.40 40.02 -35.21
C ARG A 560 12.13 40.68 -35.73
N ASN A 561 11.65 41.73 -35.07
CA ASN A 561 10.45 42.44 -35.50
C ASN A 561 10.67 43.19 -36.82
N LYS A 562 11.87 43.76 -37.06
CA LYS A 562 12.23 44.35 -38.35
C LYS A 562 12.30 43.30 -39.47
N ALA A 563 12.87 42.13 -39.20
CA ALA A 563 12.94 41.03 -40.18
C ALA A 563 11.54 40.52 -40.58
N ASN A 564 10.63 40.34 -39.63
CA ASN A 564 9.25 39.93 -39.91
C ASN A 564 8.46 41.01 -40.68
N LYS A 565 8.72 42.30 -40.44
CA LYS A 565 8.06 43.38 -41.17
C LYS A 565 8.48 43.42 -42.65
N ASN A 566 9.76 43.13 -42.95
CA ASN A 566 10.24 43.06 -44.32
C ASN A 566 9.71 41.84 -45.09
N ASN A 567 9.54 40.69 -44.42
CA ASN A 567 8.97 39.49 -45.06
C ASN A 567 7.49 39.64 -45.43
N ASN A 568 6.72 40.41 -44.64
CA ASN A 568 5.33 40.72 -44.98
C ASN A 568 5.19 41.73 -46.12
N HIS A 569 6.22 42.55 -46.38
CA HIS A 569 6.19 43.50 -47.49
C HIS A 569 6.57 42.88 -48.84
N LYS A 570 7.31 41.76 -48.85
CA LYS A 570 7.62 40.97 -50.07
C LYS A 570 6.50 39.99 -50.47
N LYS A 571 5.50 39.77 -49.61
CA LYS A 571 4.35 38.89 -49.86
C LYS A 571 3.09 39.62 -50.33
N LYS A 572 3.14 40.95 -50.43
CA LYS A 572 2.19 41.80 -51.14
C LYS A 572 2.91 42.33 -52.37
#